data_AF-A0A9P0Z868-F1
#
_entry.id   AF-A0A9P0Z868-F1
#
_cell.length_a   1.000
_cell.length_b   1.000
_cell.length_c   1.000
_cell.angle_alpha   90.00
_cell.angle_beta   90.00
_cell.angle_gamma   90.00
#
_symmetry.space_group_name_H-M   'P 1'
#
loop_
_entity.id
_entity.type
_entity.pdbx_description
1 polymer ?
#
loop_
_entity_poly.entity_id
_entity_poly.type
_entity_poly.pdbx_seq_one_letter_code
_entity_poly.pdbx_strand_id
1 'polypeptide(L)'
;MAGSLVHRATHDAENPLEASLREAFNLHEGDLQPPFALKSLSQKQYSRLNDAILFGLLSQPHSVKTLIKLLHAIITDGYSYFTSMVTRFIDELYAKLTNSARIQLIWVAREMFDVLAIGFDGLLVSLLRQIIGGDFGEGNLWLCSEMVGILLNKWESLVEEDPLVLTYGLYVFLRLLADHGRLSNDPRLKTLKRLETEFCIRVLREHFGLCLRIGKDLVRLLQDLVHIAEFKSIWKDLLFNPGEFKVNDFKSIAQIYGFRTPSLYFSLRITPEMERNLRFLLTKVKLGNQRRYQVWFAKKFLSSPDRETLLVDIVRFICCTCRSSSEDSHVADVMPRWAVIGWLLMSCRKGCVQANLKLGLFYDWLFFDEDDVMCVEPAILLMINSIPKYSDITNTLLEFLLILIDNYDVERKDMIIKGVLSAIHALISKGVIKSLDVLTHSDVVSPLLREMLGKLLSFMETTRSKEVQTVVLPQNTTPPVI
;
A
#
# COMPACT_ATOMS: atom_id res chain seq x y z
N MET A 1 32.81 23.33 -9.79
CA MET A 1 32.00 22.23 -10.38
C MET A 1 31.10 21.68 -9.29
N ALA A 2 29.78 21.68 -9.52
CA ALA A 2 28.83 21.19 -8.54
C ALA A 2 28.99 19.67 -8.32
N GLY A 3 28.85 19.23 -7.06
CA GLY A 3 28.96 17.82 -6.69
C GLY A 3 27.78 16.98 -7.20
N SER A 4 27.96 15.65 -7.27
CA SER A 4 26.89 14.72 -7.62
C SER A 4 25.84 14.65 -6.50
N LEU A 5 24.55 14.68 -6.87
CA LEU A 5 23.44 14.49 -5.92
C LEU A 5 23.27 13.03 -5.49
N VAL A 6 23.80 12.09 -6.28
CA VAL A 6 23.67 10.65 -6.08
C VAL A 6 25.02 9.99 -5.78
N HIS A 7 25.00 8.98 -4.92
CA HIS A 7 26.10 8.04 -4.80
C HIS A 7 26.21 7.21 -6.09
N ARG A 8 27.39 7.22 -6.70
CA ARG A 8 27.67 6.51 -7.96
C ARG A 8 28.80 5.52 -7.74
N ALA A 9 28.55 4.24 -7.98
CA ALA A 9 29.62 3.25 -8.02
C ALA A 9 30.45 3.40 -9.30
N THR A 10 31.67 2.85 -9.32
CA THR A 10 32.61 2.93 -10.45
C THR A 10 32.02 2.46 -11.79
N HIS A 11 31.10 1.50 -11.75
CA HIS A 11 30.47 0.91 -12.94
C HIS A 11 29.06 1.44 -13.22
N ASP A 12 28.54 2.35 -12.39
CA ASP A 12 27.21 2.91 -12.62
C ASP A 12 27.25 3.90 -13.77
N ALA A 13 26.34 3.74 -14.73
CA ALA A 13 26.06 4.78 -15.71
C ALA A 13 25.53 6.05 -15.03
N GLU A 14 25.78 7.20 -15.65
CA GLU A 14 25.21 8.45 -15.19
C GLU A 14 23.68 8.39 -15.31
N ASN A 15 22.97 8.86 -14.28
CA ASN A 15 21.52 8.86 -14.34
C ASN A 15 21.03 10.04 -15.20
N PRO A 16 20.18 9.82 -16.22
CA PRO A 16 19.79 10.86 -17.16
C PRO A 16 19.01 12.00 -16.52
N LEU A 17 18.22 11.73 -15.47
CA LEU A 17 17.48 12.78 -14.76
C LEU A 17 18.43 13.68 -13.97
N GLU A 18 19.32 13.10 -13.17
CA GLU A 18 20.33 13.87 -12.41
C GLU A 18 21.26 14.66 -13.34
N ALA A 19 21.72 14.03 -14.43
CA ALA A 19 22.56 14.67 -15.43
C ALA A 19 21.87 15.89 -16.06
N SER A 20 20.58 15.75 -16.41
CA SER A 20 19.80 16.84 -17.02
C SER A 20 19.61 18.02 -16.07
N LEU A 21 19.35 17.75 -14.78
CA LEU A 21 19.25 18.78 -13.75
C LEU A 21 20.60 19.48 -13.52
N ARG A 22 21.70 18.71 -13.48
CA ARG A 22 23.05 19.26 -13.33
C ARG A 22 23.47 20.12 -14.52
N GLU A 23 23.14 19.69 -15.74
CA GLU A 23 23.37 20.47 -16.95
C GLU A 23 22.58 21.79 -16.90
N ALA A 24 21.31 21.75 -16.52
CA ALA A 24 20.49 22.95 -16.35
C ALA A 24 21.11 23.92 -15.33
N PHE A 25 21.59 23.40 -14.19
CA PHE A 25 22.28 24.19 -13.17
C PHE A 25 23.53 24.89 -13.71
N ASN A 26 24.40 24.14 -14.41
CA ASN A 26 25.64 24.71 -14.95
C ASN A 26 25.37 25.76 -16.04
N LEU A 27 24.35 25.56 -16.87
CA LEU A 27 23.97 26.52 -17.91
C LEU A 27 23.39 27.82 -17.35
N HIS A 28 22.71 27.75 -16.21
CA HIS A 28 22.02 28.88 -15.58
C HIS A 28 22.74 29.42 -14.33
N GLU A 29 23.98 29.00 -14.03
CA GLU A 29 24.69 29.38 -12.80
C GLU A 29 24.73 30.91 -12.58
N GLY A 30 24.88 31.68 -13.66
CA GLY A 30 24.83 33.15 -13.61
C GLY A 30 23.43 33.73 -13.32
N ASP A 31 22.36 33.05 -13.75
CA ASP A 31 20.97 33.48 -13.51
C ASP A 31 20.48 33.14 -12.09
N LEU A 32 21.18 32.23 -11.39
CA LEU A 32 20.84 31.78 -10.04
C LEU A 32 21.38 32.71 -8.93
N GLN A 33 22.15 33.73 -9.28
CA GLN A 33 22.72 34.71 -8.34
C GLN A 33 22.09 36.10 -8.53
N PRO A 34 21.96 36.90 -7.45
CA PRO A 34 21.54 38.28 -7.58
C PRO A 34 22.56 39.12 -8.39
N PRO A 35 22.10 40.14 -9.15
CA PRO A 35 20.72 40.57 -9.32
C PRO A 35 19.94 39.68 -10.30
N PHE A 36 18.71 39.29 -9.92
CA PHE A 36 17.87 38.44 -10.76
C PHE A 36 17.25 39.23 -11.93
N ALA A 37 17.47 38.76 -13.15
CA ALA A 37 16.83 39.30 -14.34
C ALA A 37 15.39 38.74 -14.46
N LEU A 38 14.43 39.35 -13.78
CA LEU A 38 13.00 38.98 -13.87
C LEU A 38 12.42 39.40 -15.24
N LYS A 39 12.60 38.54 -16.24
CA LYS A 39 12.02 38.68 -17.59
C LYS A 39 10.85 37.72 -17.76
N SER A 40 9.92 38.00 -18.67
CA SER A 40 8.91 37.02 -19.06
C SER A 40 9.60 35.78 -19.64
N LEU A 41 9.49 34.64 -18.95
CA LEU A 41 10.09 33.39 -19.38
C LEU A 41 9.15 32.68 -20.36
N SER A 42 9.70 32.19 -21.48
CA SER A 42 8.99 31.18 -22.27
C SER A 42 8.84 29.88 -21.46
N GLN A 43 7.89 29.02 -21.82
CA GLN A 43 7.67 27.74 -21.11
C GLN A 43 8.95 26.90 -20.99
N LYS A 44 9.78 26.85 -22.06
CA LYS A 44 11.03 26.10 -22.06
C LYS A 44 12.08 26.69 -21.11
N GLN A 45 12.17 28.02 -21.07
CA GLN A 45 13.08 28.72 -20.15
C GLN A 45 12.62 28.56 -18.70
N TYR A 46 11.31 28.65 -18.46
CA TYR A 46 10.71 28.41 -17.17
C TYR A 46 11.06 27.01 -16.62
N SER A 47 10.83 25.96 -17.40
CA SER A 47 11.17 24.59 -16.99
C SER A 47 12.66 24.40 -16.71
N ARG A 48 13.54 24.90 -17.58
CA ARG A 48 15.00 24.78 -17.40
C ARG A 48 15.52 25.56 -16.19
N LEU A 49 14.96 26.73 -15.90
CA LEU A 49 15.32 27.50 -14.72
C LEU A 49 14.83 26.80 -13.44
N ASN A 50 13.64 26.20 -13.45
CA ASN A 50 13.16 25.39 -12.33
C ASN A 50 14.04 24.15 -12.08
N ASP A 51 14.48 23.46 -13.15
CA ASP A 51 15.42 22.33 -13.06
C ASP A 51 16.75 22.75 -12.43
N ALA A 52 17.28 23.90 -12.85
CA ALA A 52 18.50 24.49 -12.30
C ALA A 52 18.34 24.85 -10.81
N ILE A 53 17.24 25.52 -10.46
CA ILE A 53 16.91 25.87 -9.07
C ILE A 53 16.81 24.61 -8.21
N LEU A 54 16.12 23.56 -8.67
CA LEU A 54 15.99 22.30 -7.93
C LEU A 54 17.36 21.69 -7.66
N PHE A 55 18.21 21.57 -8.68
CA PHE A 55 19.56 21.04 -8.48
C PHE A 55 20.37 21.88 -7.50
N GLY A 56 20.29 23.22 -7.62
CA GLY A 56 20.96 24.15 -6.70
C GLY A 56 20.49 23.99 -5.25
N LEU A 57 19.17 23.88 -5.04
CA LEU A 57 18.58 23.68 -3.70
C LEU A 57 19.04 22.37 -3.05
N LEU A 58 19.25 21.32 -3.84
CA LEU A 58 19.70 20.02 -3.36
C LEU A 58 21.22 19.91 -3.17
N SER A 59 22.00 20.66 -3.95
CA SER A 59 23.47 20.57 -3.97
C SER A 59 24.19 21.66 -3.17
N GLN A 60 23.56 22.82 -2.94
CA GLN A 60 24.20 24.00 -2.32
C GLN A 60 23.42 24.51 -1.09
N PRO A 61 23.58 23.87 0.10
CA PRO A 61 22.86 24.27 1.31
C PRO A 61 23.03 25.74 1.73
N HIS A 62 24.17 26.35 1.38
CA HIS A 62 24.47 27.76 1.68
C HIS A 62 23.68 28.75 0.81
N SER A 63 23.26 28.36 -0.40
CA SER A 63 22.56 29.21 -1.37
C SER A 63 21.03 29.08 -1.29
N VAL A 64 20.51 28.20 -0.43
CA VAL A 64 19.10 27.81 -0.37
C VAL A 64 18.15 29.00 -0.23
N LYS A 65 18.47 29.94 0.67
CA LYS A 65 17.66 31.15 0.90
C LYS A 65 17.55 32.05 -0.33
N THR A 66 18.58 32.07 -1.17
CA THR A 66 18.62 32.86 -2.40
C THR A 66 17.81 32.16 -3.50
N LEU A 67 18.04 30.85 -3.67
CA LEU A 67 17.39 30.04 -4.69
C LEU A 67 15.87 29.90 -4.47
N ILE A 68 15.43 29.77 -3.22
CA ILE A 68 13.99 29.68 -2.92
C ILE A 68 13.27 31.00 -3.19
N LYS A 69 13.91 32.15 -2.89
CA LYS A 69 13.38 33.47 -3.25
C LYS A 69 13.26 33.64 -4.75
N LEU A 70 14.25 33.14 -5.50
CA LEU A 70 14.18 33.14 -6.95
C LEU A 70 13.01 32.28 -7.45
N LEU A 71 12.84 31.06 -6.90
CA LEU A 71 11.71 30.20 -7.23
C LEU A 71 10.36 30.92 -7.03
N HIS A 72 10.17 31.55 -5.86
CA HIS A 72 8.95 32.30 -5.59
C HIS A 72 8.77 33.51 -6.52
N ALA A 73 9.85 34.16 -6.95
CA ALA A 73 9.78 35.32 -7.82
C ALA A 73 9.44 34.99 -9.28
N ILE A 74 9.77 33.79 -9.76
CA ILE A 74 9.53 33.38 -11.15
C ILE A 74 8.22 32.60 -11.34
N ILE A 75 7.52 32.26 -10.25
CA ILE A 75 6.42 31.30 -10.30
C ILE A 75 5.22 31.81 -11.09
N THR A 76 4.67 30.96 -11.96
CA THR A 76 3.49 31.28 -12.80
C THR A 76 2.43 30.18 -12.81
N ASP A 77 2.75 28.98 -12.33
CA ASP A 77 1.89 27.78 -12.40
C ASP A 77 1.55 27.20 -11.01
N GLY A 78 1.63 28.02 -9.96
CA GLY A 78 1.39 27.56 -8.59
C GLY A 78 2.36 26.46 -8.14
N TYR A 79 3.61 26.49 -8.63
CA TYR A 79 4.67 25.52 -8.37
C TYR A 79 4.46 24.14 -9.01
N SER A 80 3.43 23.96 -9.85
CA SER A 80 3.04 22.65 -10.38
C SER A 80 4.16 21.91 -11.13
N TYR A 81 4.91 22.59 -12.00
CA TYR A 81 6.07 21.97 -12.66
C TYR A 81 7.15 21.55 -11.66
N PHE A 82 7.46 22.44 -10.71
CA PHE A 82 8.52 22.23 -9.74
C PHE A 82 8.20 21.05 -8.82
N THR A 83 7.00 21.01 -8.22
CA THR A 83 6.54 19.91 -7.37
C THR A 83 6.49 18.58 -8.13
N SER A 84 6.02 18.59 -9.39
CA SER A 84 6.03 17.40 -10.25
C SER A 84 7.45 16.88 -10.49
N MET A 85 8.42 17.78 -10.72
CA MET A 85 9.82 17.41 -10.89
C MET A 85 10.44 16.87 -9.60
N VAL A 86 10.17 17.49 -8.44
CA VAL A 86 10.63 16.98 -7.13
C VAL A 86 10.08 15.58 -6.86
N THR A 87 8.79 15.37 -7.12
CA THR A 87 8.10 14.08 -6.94
C THR A 87 8.74 13.00 -7.81
N ARG A 88 8.96 13.29 -9.10
CA ARG A 88 9.67 12.40 -10.02
C ARG A 88 11.09 12.09 -9.55
N PHE A 89 11.81 13.11 -9.08
CA PHE A 89 13.18 12.96 -8.57
C PHE A 89 13.23 12.03 -7.34
N ILE A 90 12.27 12.13 -6.42
CA ILE A 90 12.13 11.21 -5.28
C ILE A 90 11.91 9.77 -5.79
N ASP A 91 10.93 9.56 -6.64
CA ASP A 91 10.55 8.22 -7.11
C ASP A 91 11.65 7.51 -7.90
N GLU A 92 12.48 8.26 -8.62
CA GLU A 92 13.59 7.71 -9.40
C GLU A 92 14.88 7.55 -8.61
N LEU A 93 15.22 8.49 -7.70
CA LEU A 93 16.59 8.64 -7.19
C LEU A 93 16.76 8.57 -5.68
N TYR A 94 15.69 8.62 -4.87
CA TYR A 94 15.81 8.74 -3.40
C TYR A 94 16.76 7.72 -2.76
N ALA A 95 16.68 6.45 -3.18
CA ALA A 95 17.51 5.36 -2.68
C ALA A 95 19.03 5.59 -2.91
N LYS A 96 19.40 6.39 -3.91
CA LYS A 96 20.78 6.70 -4.29
C LYS A 96 21.25 8.08 -3.85
N LEU A 97 20.38 8.92 -3.31
CA LEU A 97 20.74 10.28 -2.89
C LEU A 97 21.79 10.28 -1.78
N THR A 98 22.65 11.30 -1.82
CA THR A 98 23.53 11.62 -0.69
C THR A 98 22.72 12.07 0.53
N ASN A 99 23.31 11.95 1.72
CA ASN A 99 22.66 12.40 2.96
C ASN A 99 22.31 13.90 2.92
N SER A 100 23.21 14.74 2.37
CA SER A 100 22.94 16.18 2.20
C SER A 100 21.74 16.41 1.29
N ALA A 101 21.66 15.72 0.14
CA ALA A 101 20.55 15.88 -0.79
C ALA A 101 19.22 15.42 -0.17
N ARG A 102 19.21 14.36 0.65
CA ARG A 102 18.00 13.92 1.37
C ARG A 102 17.51 14.96 2.37
N ILE A 103 18.41 15.55 3.15
CA ILE A 103 18.05 16.62 4.11
C ILE A 103 17.45 17.81 3.37
N GLN A 104 18.10 18.24 2.28
CA GLN A 104 17.61 19.34 1.45
C GLN A 104 16.26 19.03 0.81
N LEU A 105 16.01 17.78 0.41
CA LEU A 105 14.74 17.36 -0.17
C LEU A 105 13.58 17.45 0.83
N ILE A 106 13.81 17.07 2.08
CA ILE A 106 12.82 17.24 3.16
C ILE A 106 12.56 18.73 3.42
N TRP A 107 13.61 19.56 3.38
CA TRP A 107 13.45 21.01 3.49
C TRP A 107 12.60 21.56 2.33
N VAL A 108 12.89 21.18 1.08
CA VAL A 108 12.09 21.59 -0.09
C VAL A 108 10.64 21.16 0.06
N ALA A 109 10.36 19.96 0.56
CA ALA A 109 8.99 19.50 0.78
C ALA A 109 8.23 20.35 1.81
N ARG A 110 8.90 20.81 2.87
CA ARG A 110 8.31 21.74 3.84
C ARG A 110 7.99 23.10 3.22
N GLU A 111 8.90 23.65 2.42
CA GLU A 111 8.66 24.93 1.75
C GLU A 111 7.52 24.84 0.73
N MET A 112 7.45 23.75 -0.05
CA MET A 112 6.34 23.53 -0.99
C MET A 112 5.00 23.36 -0.27
N PHE A 113 5.00 22.75 0.91
CA PHE A 113 3.83 22.72 1.77
C PHE A 113 3.45 24.14 2.25
N ASP A 114 4.41 24.93 2.72
CA ASP A 114 4.16 26.26 3.30
C ASP A 114 3.59 27.29 2.32
N VAL A 115 3.83 27.09 1.03
CA VAL A 115 3.23 27.89 -0.04
C VAL A 115 2.00 27.23 -0.68
N LEU A 116 1.52 26.11 -0.13
CA LEU A 116 0.41 25.31 -0.67
C LEU A 116 0.57 25.03 -2.16
N ALA A 117 1.79 24.62 -2.53
CA ALA A 117 2.17 24.33 -3.90
C ALA A 117 1.25 23.28 -4.52
N ILE A 118 0.79 23.48 -5.76
CA ILE A 118 -0.05 22.49 -6.45
C ILE A 118 0.70 21.15 -6.51
N GLY A 119 0.11 20.10 -5.95
CA GLY A 119 0.71 18.75 -5.88
C GLY A 119 1.62 18.50 -4.67
N PHE A 120 1.56 19.32 -3.61
CA PHE A 120 2.31 19.06 -2.37
C PHE A 120 1.91 17.74 -1.70
N ASP A 121 0.66 17.31 -1.85
CA ASP A 121 0.11 16.05 -1.37
C ASP A 121 0.82 14.86 -2.03
N GLY A 122 0.96 14.89 -3.36
CA GLY A 122 1.69 13.90 -4.13
C GLY A 122 3.16 13.81 -3.72
N LEU A 123 3.79 14.96 -3.42
CA LEU A 123 5.14 15.02 -2.90
C LEU A 123 5.29 14.32 -1.54
N LEU A 124 4.37 14.58 -0.60
CA LEU A 124 4.35 13.91 0.70
C LEU A 124 4.11 12.40 0.56
N VAL A 125 3.20 12.00 -0.34
CA VAL A 125 2.95 10.59 -0.68
C VAL A 125 4.22 9.93 -1.22
N SER A 126 4.93 10.57 -2.16
CA SER A 126 6.18 10.02 -2.71
C SER A 126 7.26 9.86 -1.66
N LEU A 127 7.35 10.76 -0.67
CA LEU A 127 8.27 10.61 0.48
C LEU A 127 7.84 9.47 1.41
N LEU A 128 6.55 9.39 1.77
CA LEU A 128 6.01 8.28 2.59
C LEU A 128 6.32 6.92 1.96
N ARG A 129 6.22 6.82 0.64
CA ARG A 129 6.53 5.61 -0.14
C ARG A 129 8.00 5.20 -0.09
N GLN A 130 8.92 6.08 0.33
CA GLN A 130 10.33 5.72 0.50
C GLN A 130 10.61 5.03 1.83
N ILE A 131 9.67 5.06 2.77
CA ILE A 131 9.82 4.40 4.07
C ILE A 131 9.60 2.90 3.91
N ILE A 132 10.60 2.11 4.28
CA ILE A 132 10.59 0.65 4.14
C ILE A 132 10.19 0.01 5.48
N GLY A 133 9.17 -0.85 5.46
CA GLY A 133 8.80 -1.68 6.61
C GLY A 133 9.89 -2.71 6.96
N GLY A 134 10.10 -2.96 8.25
CA GLY A 134 11.14 -3.87 8.74
C GLY A 134 12.58 -3.40 8.47
N ASP A 135 12.80 -2.13 8.12
CA ASP A 135 14.12 -1.53 7.98
C ASP A 135 14.42 -0.55 9.14
N PHE A 136 15.34 -0.95 10.01
CA PHE A 136 15.75 -0.16 11.18
C PHE A 136 17.08 0.59 10.96
N GLY A 137 17.51 0.76 9.71
CA GLY A 137 18.66 1.58 9.36
C GLY A 137 18.41 3.07 9.68
N GLU A 138 19.48 3.79 10.04
CA GLU A 138 19.40 5.21 10.47
C GLU A 138 18.68 6.11 9.46
N GLY A 139 18.94 5.93 8.17
CA GLY A 139 18.29 6.72 7.11
C GLY A 139 16.78 6.47 6.99
N ASN A 140 16.31 5.25 7.26
CA ASN A 140 14.89 4.92 7.22
C ASN A 140 14.17 5.47 8.46
N LEU A 141 14.77 5.28 9.64
CA LEU A 141 14.23 5.82 10.90
C LEU A 141 14.22 7.36 10.92
N TRP A 142 15.26 7.99 10.35
CA TRP A 142 15.31 9.43 10.17
C TRP A 142 14.14 9.91 9.28
N LEU A 143 13.91 9.26 8.14
CA LEU A 143 12.78 9.62 7.27
C LEU A 143 11.43 9.44 7.98
N CYS A 144 11.23 8.36 8.75
CA CYS A 144 10.03 8.20 9.59
C CYS A 144 9.84 9.42 10.51
N SER A 145 10.91 9.84 11.20
CA SER A 145 10.89 10.97 12.12
C SER A 145 10.58 12.30 11.42
N GLU A 146 11.18 12.55 10.27
CA GLU A 146 10.91 13.78 9.50
C GLU A 146 9.47 13.82 9.01
N MET A 147 8.96 12.69 8.49
CA MET A 147 7.60 12.62 7.94
C MET A 147 6.53 12.73 9.03
N VAL A 148 6.66 12.01 10.15
CA VAL A 148 5.71 12.17 11.26
C VAL A 148 5.77 13.58 11.85
N GLY A 149 6.98 14.17 11.90
CA GLY A 149 7.18 15.55 12.33
C GLY A 149 6.47 16.55 11.40
N ILE A 150 6.54 16.38 10.08
CA ILE A 150 5.80 17.22 9.13
C ILE A 150 4.29 17.11 9.38
N LEU A 151 3.76 15.88 9.49
CA LEU A 151 2.32 15.65 9.66
C LEU A 151 1.79 16.22 10.99
N LEU A 152 2.57 16.14 12.07
CA LEU A 152 2.20 16.73 13.36
C LEU A 152 2.32 18.26 13.37
N ASN A 153 3.42 18.81 12.84
CA ASN A 153 3.69 20.24 12.88
C ASN A 153 2.80 21.05 11.92
N LYS A 154 2.32 20.43 10.84
CA LYS A 154 1.46 21.05 9.82
C LYS A 154 -0.01 20.62 9.96
N TRP A 155 -0.40 20.11 11.12
CA TRP A 155 -1.70 19.49 11.35
C TRP A 155 -2.88 20.35 10.91
N GLU A 156 -2.99 21.58 11.43
CA GLU A 156 -4.15 22.46 11.15
C GLU A 156 -4.28 22.74 9.64
N SER A 157 -3.18 23.08 8.97
CA SER A 157 -3.15 23.29 7.52
C SER A 157 -3.50 22.03 6.73
N LEU A 158 -3.06 20.85 7.18
CA LEU A 158 -3.43 19.58 6.54
C LEU A 158 -4.92 19.31 6.68
N VAL A 159 -5.51 19.57 7.85
CA VAL A 159 -6.95 19.37 8.08
C VAL A 159 -7.79 20.29 7.18
N GLU A 160 -7.34 21.53 6.97
CA GLU A 160 -8.04 22.54 6.16
C GLU A 160 -7.88 22.30 4.65
N GLU A 161 -6.65 22.03 4.19
CA GLU A 161 -6.32 22.05 2.75
C GLU A 161 -6.41 20.68 2.08
N ASP A 162 -5.79 19.64 2.67
CA ASP A 162 -5.87 18.27 2.16
C ASP A 162 -5.85 17.21 3.28
N PRO A 163 -7.02 16.96 3.89
CA PRO A 163 -7.12 16.07 5.03
C PRO A 163 -6.88 14.59 4.70
N LEU A 164 -6.88 14.19 3.42
CA LEU A 164 -6.59 12.80 3.04
C LEU A 164 -5.13 12.42 3.25
N VAL A 165 -4.20 13.39 3.23
CA VAL A 165 -2.79 13.12 3.54
C VAL A 165 -2.63 12.53 4.95
N LEU A 166 -3.50 12.90 5.90
CA LEU A 166 -3.52 12.32 7.24
C LEU A 166 -3.85 10.82 7.22
N THR A 167 -4.74 10.37 6.33
CA THR A 167 -5.08 8.94 6.21
C THR A 167 -3.96 8.15 5.54
N TYR A 168 -3.23 8.75 4.59
CA TYR A 168 -2.03 8.15 4.01
C TYR A 168 -0.93 7.97 5.05
N GLY A 169 -0.67 9.03 5.83
CA GLY A 169 0.23 8.96 6.98
C GLY A 169 -0.22 7.88 7.97
N LEU A 170 -1.51 7.86 8.34
CA LEU A 170 -2.05 6.88 9.29
C LEU A 170 -1.81 5.45 8.80
N TYR A 171 -2.13 5.15 7.54
CA TYR A 171 -1.92 3.82 6.96
C TYR A 171 -0.45 3.38 7.02
N VAL A 172 0.47 4.31 6.74
CA VAL A 172 1.92 4.07 6.80
C VAL A 172 2.39 3.85 8.24
N PHE A 173 2.01 4.73 9.17
CA PHE A 173 2.54 4.69 10.54
C PHE A 173 1.91 3.61 11.42
N LEU A 174 0.64 3.22 11.21
CA LEU A 174 0.08 2.03 11.87
C LEU A 174 0.90 0.78 11.54
N ARG A 175 1.29 0.63 10.27
CA ARG A 175 2.10 -0.50 9.81
C ARG A 175 3.53 -0.45 10.35
N LEU A 176 4.16 0.72 10.40
CA LEU A 176 5.53 0.89 10.92
C LEU A 176 5.60 0.69 12.43
N LEU A 177 4.59 1.18 13.17
CA LEU A 177 4.48 0.95 14.61
C LEU A 177 4.45 -0.54 14.97
N ALA A 178 3.86 -1.39 14.11
CA ALA A 178 3.88 -2.83 14.32
C ALA A 178 5.31 -3.43 14.22
N ASP A 179 6.21 -2.82 13.46
CA ASP A 179 7.63 -3.20 13.41
C ASP A 179 8.41 -2.57 14.58
N HIS A 180 8.25 -1.26 14.82
CA HIS A 180 8.92 -0.53 15.90
C HIS A 180 8.51 -1.03 17.30
N GLY A 181 7.27 -1.53 17.44
CA GLY A 181 6.75 -2.17 18.65
C GLY A 181 7.54 -3.41 19.06
N ARG A 182 8.00 -4.21 18.08
CA ARG A 182 8.75 -5.46 18.32
C ARG A 182 10.13 -5.22 18.91
N LEU A 183 10.72 -4.05 18.66
CA LEU A 183 12.03 -3.64 19.18
C LEU A 183 11.92 -2.76 20.44
N SER A 184 11.11 -3.18 21.40
CA SER A 184 10.76 -2.36 22.58
C SER A 184 11.94 -1.82 23.43
N ASN A 185 13.15 -2.37 23.27
CA ASN A 185 14.35 -1.99 24.03
C ASN A 185 15.33 -1.08 23.27
N ASP A 186 15.05 -0.66 22.03
CA ASP A 186 15.94 0.26 21.30
C ASP A 186 15.67 1.73 21.73
N PRO A 187 16.62 2.41 22.40
CA PRO A 187 16.42 3.79 22.87
C PRO A 187 16.22 4.77 21.71
N ARG A 188 16.74 4.48 20.50
CA ARG A 188 16.56 5.33 19.31
C ARG A 188 15.09 5.41 18.89
N LEU A 189 14.33 4.34 19.14
CA LEU A 189 12.93 4.24 18.76
C LEU A 189 11.98 4.87 19.79
N LYS A 190 12.44 5.16 21.01
CA LYS A 190 11.54 5.64 22.08
C LYS A 190 10.80 6.91 21.70
N THR A 191 11.53 7.92 21.23
CA THR A 191 10.93 9.20 20.82
C THR A 191 10.11 9.04 19.55
N LEU A 192 10.61 8.30 18.56
CA LEU A 192 9.93 8.07 17.30
C LEU A 192 8.58 7.37 17.52
N LYS A 193 8.56 6.25 18.26
CA LYS A 193 7.32 5.52 18.59
C LYS A 193 6.30 6.39 19.28
N ARG A 194 6.73 7.28 20.17
CA ARG A 194 5.83 8.23 20.84
C ARG A 194 5.18 9.16 19.82
N LEU A 195 5.95 9.77 18.93
CA LEU A 195 5.43 10.67 17.89
C LEU A 195 4.51 9.94 16.91
N GLU A 196 4.88 8.72 16.49
CA GLU A 196 4.05 7.89 15.62
C GLU A 196 2.73 7.50 16.30
N THR A 197 2.79 7.10 17.58
CA THR A 197 1.59 6.75 18.36
C THR A 197 0.70 7.97 18.55
N GLU A 198 1.27 9.11 18.93
CA GLU A 198 0.57 10.39 19.08
C GLU A 198 -0.15 10.76 17.79
N PHE A 199 0.56 10.75 16.65
CA PHE A 199 -0.02 11.02 15.34
C PHE A 199 -1.17 10.06 15.01
N CYS A 200 -0.95 8.74 15.09
CA CYS A 200 -1.97 7.77 14.74
C CYS A 200 -3.23 7.87 15.62
N ILE A 201 -3.05 8.03 16.93
CA ILE A 201 -4.16 8.17 17.88
C ILE A 201 -4.91 9.47 17.64
N ARG A 202 -4.20 10.58 17.37
CA ARG A 202 -4.82 11.86 17.06
C ARG A 202 -5.72 11.76 15.82
N VAL A 203 -5.24 11.17 14.72
CA VAL A 203 -6.05 10.99 13.50
C VAL A 203 -7.27 10.09 13.79
N LEU A 204 -7.08 8.98 14.51
CA LEU A 204 -8.17 8.06 14.85
C LEU A 204 -9.23 8.67 15.78
N ARG A 205 -8.84 9.57 16.68
CA ARG A 205 -9.76 10.18 17.67
C ARG A 205 -10.41 11.47 17.16
N GLU A 206 -9.66 12.32 16.46
CA GLU A 206 -10.12 13.63 16.00
C GLU A 206 -10.78 13.58 14.62
N HIS A 207 -10.35 12.66 13.74
CA HIS A 207 -10.81 12.58 12.35
C HIS A 207 -11.20 11.16 11.91
N PHE A 208 -11.86 10.39 12.77
CA PHE A 208 -12.25 9.01 12.46
C PHE A 208 -13.05 8.86 11.16
N GLY A 209 -13.90 9.84 10.82
CA GLY A 209 -14.66 9.82 9.57
C GLY A 209 -13.79 9.78 8.31
N LEU A 210 -12.59 10.39 8.36
CA LEU A 210 -11.59 10.28 7.29
C LEU A 210 -10.95 8.89 7.29
N CYS A 211 -10.66 8.32 8.47
CA CYS A 211 -10.07 6.99 8.59
C CYS A 211 -10.91 5.90 7.89
N LEU A 212 -12.23 6.07 7.85
CA LEU A 212 -13.13 5.17 7.11
C LEU A 212 -12.79 5.07 5.61
N ARG A 213 -12.16 6.09 5.01
CA ARG A 213 -11.68 6.09 3.61
C ARG A 213 -10.55 5.09 3.36
N ILE A 214 -9.87 4.62 4.41
CA ILE A 214 -8.88 3.53 4.30
C ILE A 214 -9.61 2.22 4.01
N GLY A 215 -10.82 2.01 4.52
CA GLY A 215 -11.57 0.77 4.37
C GLY A 215 -11.07 -0.37 5.26
N LYS A 216 -11.40 -1.60 4.86
CA LYS A 216 -11.21 -2.82 5.66
C LYS A 216 -9.78 -3.06 6.13
N ASP A 217 -8.76 -2.63 5.38
CA ASP A 217 -7.36 -2.79 5.80
C ASP A 217 -6.99 -1.93 7.02
N LEU A 218 -7.77 -0.90 7.38
CA LEU A 218 -7.59 -0.18 8.65
C LEU A 218 -7.67 -1.15 9.84
N VAL A 219 -8.67 -2.03 9.84
CA VAL A 219 -8.88 -3.02 10.91
C VAL A 219 -7.71 -4.01 10.95
N ARG A 220 -7.25 -4.46 9.77
CA ARG A 220 -6.08 -5.34 9.66
C ARG A 220 -4.82 -4.70 10.24
N LEU A 221 -4.60 -3.41 10.04
CA LEU A 221 -3.43 -2.73 10.60
C LEU A 221 -3.57 -2.50 12.11
N LEU A 222 -4.75 -2.17 12.59
CA LEU A 222 -5.01 -1.97 14.03
C LEU A 222 -4.82 -3.25 14.84
N GLN A 223 -5.08 -4.42 14.26
CA GLN A 223 -4.98 -5.70 14.97
C GLN A 223 -3.55 -5.98 15.44
N ASP A 224 -2.56 -5.56 14.67
CA ASP A 224 -1.14 -5.75 14.97
C ASP A 224 -0.68 -4.85 16.14
N LEU A 225 -1.49 -3.86 16.52
CA LEU A 225 -1.17 -2.84 17.54
C LEU A 225 -1.94 -3.01 18.85
N VAL A 226 -2.81 -4.01 18.98
CA VAL A 226 -3.67 -4.21 20.17
C VAL A 226 -2.89 -4.34 21.50
N HIS A 227 -1.62 -4.69 21.42
CA HIS A 227 -0.72 -4.81 22.57
C HIS A 227 -0.25 -3.46 23.13
N ILE A 228 -0.40 -2.37 22.38
CA ILE A 228 -0.11 -1.00 22.80
C ILE A 228 -1.36 -0.40 23.47
N ALA A 229 -1.20 0.22 24.63
CA ALA A 229 -2.32 0.61 25.50
C ALA A 229 -3.30 1.59 24.82
N GLU A 230 -2.76 2.55 24.07
CA GLU A 230 -3.52 3.56 23.34
C GLU A 230 -4.38 2.93 22.25
N PHE A 231 -3.83 1.96 21.49
CA PHE A 231 -4.57 1.23 20.47
C PHE A 231 -5.54 0.21 21.06
N LYS A 232 -5.24 -0.37 22.23
CA LYS A 232 -6.20 -1.18 22.97
C LYS A 232 -7.45 -0.37 23.36
N SER A 233 -7.26 0.90 23.70
CA SER A 233 -8.37 1.84 23.96
C SER A 233 -9.19 2.09 22.69
N ILE A 234 -8.55 2.30 21.54
CA ILE A 234 -9.23 2.40 20.24
C ILE A 234 -10.07 1.14 19.94
N TRP A 235 -9.50 -0.05 20.14
CA TRP A 235 -10.20 -1.31 19.94
C TRP A 235 -11.44 -1.47 20.83
N LYS A 236 -11.34 -1.08 22.10
CA LYS A 236 -12.47 -1.11 23.02
C LYS A 236 -13.62 -0.25 22.49
N ASP A 237 -13.32 0.95 22.00
CA ASP A 237 -14.36 1.85 21.50
C ASP A 237 -14.90 1.40 20.14
N LEU A 238 -14.07 0.84 19.25
CA LEU A 238 -14.52 0.26 17.98
C LEU A 238 -15.55 -0.87 18.16
N LEU A 239 -15.36 -1.70 19.18
CA LEU A 239 -16.20 -2.87 19.44
C LEU A 239 -17.42 -2.54 20.30
N PHE A 240 -17.25 -1.69 21.32
CA PHE A 240 -18.27 -1.51 22.36
C PHE A 240 -18.83 -0.09 22.46
N ASN A 241 -18.09 0.94 22.04
CA ASN A 241 -18.48 2.35 22.20
C ASN A 241 -18.25 3.18 20.92
N PRO A 242 -18.83 2.80 19.76
CA PRO A 242 -18.55 3.47 18.48
C PRO A 242 -18.90 4.97 18.48
N GLY A 243 -19.79 5.41 19.37
CA GLY A 243 -20.12 6.83 19.57
C GLY A 243 -18.95 7.71 20.01
N GLU A 244 -17.90 7.15 20.62
CA GLU A 244 -16.70 7.91 21.04
C GLU A 244 -15.95 8.51 19.85
N PHE A 245 -16.12 7.95 18.64
CA PHE A 245 -15.51 8.49 17.41
C PHE A 245 -16.26 9.69 16.82
N LYS A 246 -17.44 10.04 17.37
CA LYS A 246 -18.24 11.22 16.97
C LYS A 246 -18.56 11.26 15.46
N VAL A 247 -18.74 10.10 14.83
CA VAL A 247 -19.19 9.97 13.45
C VAL A 247 -20.64 9.48 13.46
N ASN A 248 -21.58 10.32 13.02
CA ASN A 248 -23.03 10.10 13.14
C ASN A 248 -23.49 8.74 12.59
N ASP A 249 -22.93 8.30 11.47
CA ASP A 249 -23.35 7.06 10.79
C ASP A 249 -22.52 5.83 11.17
N PHE A 250 -21.51 5.98 12.04
CA PHE A 250 -20.67 4.87 12.47
C PHE A 250 -21.26 4.20 13.72
N LYS A 251 -21.75 2.97 13.53
CA LYS A 251 -22.44 2.16 14.54
C LYS A 251 -21.72 0.85 14.85
N SER A 252 -20.87 0.36 13.96
CA SER A 252 -20.18 -0.91 14.17
C SER A 252 -18.96 -1.04 13.26
N ILE A 253 -17.94 -1.75 13.77
CA ILE A 253 -16.79 -2.22 12.99
C ILE A 253 -17.20 -2.98 11.72
N ALA A 254 -18.37 -3.64 11.72
CA ALA A 254 -18.92 -4.32 10.54
C ALA A 254 -19.07 -3.41 9.31
N GLN A 255 -19.32 -2.11 9.51
CA GLN A 255 -19.39 -1.15 8.40
C GLN A 255 -18.02 -0.94 7.74
N ILE A 256 -16.94 -0.97 8.52
CA ILE A 256 -15.57 -0.81 7.97
C ILE A 256 -15.21 -2.00 7.08
N TYR A 257 -15.63 -3.21 7.47
CA TYR A 257 -15.42 -4.41 6.66
C TYR A 257 -16.07 -4.32 5.27
N GLY A 258 -17.20 -3.63 5.16
CA GLY A 258 -17.87 -3.37 3.87
C GLY A 258 -17.17 -2.32 3.00
N PHE A 259 -16.25 -1.53 3.54
CA PHE A 259 -15.52 -0.52 2.77
C PHE A 259 -14.27 -1.11 2.14
N ARG A 260 -14.20 -1.04 0.80
CA ARG A 260 -13.01 -1.41 0.03
C ARG A 260 -11.84 -0.48 0.33
N THR A 261 -10.65 -1.04 0.49
CA THR A 261 -9.40 -0.28 0.56
C THR A 261 -8.98 0.20 -0.84
N PRO A 262 -8.86 1.51 -1.10
CA PRO A 262 -8.36 2.03 -2.38
C PRO A 262 -6.92 1.58 -2.68
N SER A 263 -6.59 1.40 -3.97
CA SER A 263 -5.30 0.82 -4.40
C SER A 263 -4.08 1.65 -3.98
N LEU A 264 -4.25 2.97 -3.85
CA LEU A 264 -3.20 3.89 -3.43
C LEU A 264 -2.61 3.51 -2.06
N TYR A 265 -3.44 3.06 -1.11
CA TYR A 265 -2.95 2.68 0.22
C TYR A 265 -1.98 1.50 0.17
N PHE A 266 -2.20 0.53 -0.71
CA PHE A 266 -1.24 -0.57 -0.89
C PHE A 266 0.07 -0.08 -1.52
N SER A 267 0.01 0.88 -2.45
CA SER A 267 1.21 1.51 -3.02
C SER A 267 2.00 2.33 -2.01
N LEU A 268 1.38 2.87 -0.95
CA LEU A 268 2.08 3.57 0.15
C LEU A 268 3.08 2.67 0.89
N ARG A 269 2.88 1.35 0.83
CA ARG A 269 3.75 0.37 1.53
C ARG A 269 4.79 -0.26 0.63
N ILE A 270 4.83 0.12 -0.64
CA ILE A 270 5.72 -0.43 -1.66
C ILE A 270 6.49 0.73 -2.29
N THR A 271 7.82 0.68 -2.15
CA THR A 271 8.68 1.71 -2.74
C THR A 271 8.53 1.69 -4.27
N PRO A 272 8.72 2.84 -4.96
CA PRO A 272 8.63 2.88 -6.41
C PRO A 272 9.55 1.86 -7.11
N GLU A 273 10.72 1.59 -6.53
CA GLU A 273 11.63 0.57 -7.06
C GLU A 273 11.12 -0.86 -6.89
N MET A 274 10.53 -1.19 -5.73
CA MET A 274 9.90 -2.50 -5.52
C MET A 274 8.73 -2.68 -6.49
N GLU A 275 7.88 -1.67 -6.64
CA GLU A 275 6.75 -1.69 -7.57
C GLU A 275 7.21 -1.94 -9.01
N ARG A 276 8.22 -1.21 -9.51
CA ARG A 276 8.78 -1.43 -10.86
C ARG A 276 9.24 -2.88 -11.04
N ASN A 277 9.95 -3.45 -10.05
CA ASN A 277 10.45 -4.81 -10.14
C ASN A 277 9.33 -5.86 -10.06
N LEU A 278 8.32 -5.65 -9.22
CA LEU A 278 7.16 -6.54 -9.11
C LEU A 278 6.31 -6.50 -10.38
N ARG A 279 6.06 -5.31 -10.94
CA ARG A 279 5.35 -5.16 -12.20
C ARG A 279 6.12 -5.81 -13.34
N PHE A 280 7.43 -5.60 -13.42
CA PHE A 280 8.26 -6.27 -14.43
C PHE A 280 8.14 -7.80 -14.33
N LEU A 281 8.18 -8.36 -13.12
CA LEU A 281 7.99 -9.79 -12.89
C LEU A 281 6.63 -10.27 -13.41
N LEU A 282 5.57 -9.50 -13.16
CA LEU A 282 4.19 -9.86 -13.49
C LEU A 282 3.77 -9.56 -14.94
N THR A 283 4.51 -8.71 -15.66
CA THR A 283 4.12 -8.29 -17.03
C THR A 283 5.15 -8.66 -18.10
N LYS A 284 6.41 -8.96 -17.73
CA LYS A 284 7.51 -9.16 -18.70
C LYS A 284 8.26 -10.48 -18.53
N VAL A 285 8.16 -11.15 -17.38
CA VAL A 285 8.91 -12.39 -17.11
C VAL A 285 8.05 -13.61 -17.45
N LYS A 286 8.59 -14.50 -18.28
CA LYS A 286 7.91 -15.75 -18.62
C LYS A 286 7.95 -16.76 -17.47
N LEU A 287 6.89 -17.55 -17.34
CA LEU A 287 6.85 -18.69 -16.42
C LEU A 287 7.94 -19.70 -16.81
N GLY A 288 8.63 -20.24 -15.81
CA GLY A 288 9.85 -21.04 -15.97
C GLY A 288 11.15 -20.23 -15.90
N ASN A 289 11.14 -18.94 -16.24
CA ASN A 289 12.34 -18.09 -16.29
C ASN A 289 12.49 -17.14 -15.07
N GLN A 290 11.62 -17.26 -14.08
CA GLN A 290 11.52 -16.32 -12.95
C GLN A 290 12.64 -16.42 -11.91
N ARG A 291 13.36 -17.55 -11.83
CA ARG A 291 14.26 -17.86 -10.70
C ARG A 291 15.28 -16.75 -10.43
N ARG A 292 15.93 -16.23 -11.47
CA ARG A 292 16.95 -15.18 -11.33
C ARG A 292 16.36 -13.87 -10.81
N TYR A 293 15.19 -13.48 -11.32
CA TYR A 293 14.48 -12.26 -10.91
C TYR A 293 14.01 -12.35 -9.46
N GLN A 294 13.47 -13.50 -9.05
CA GLN A 294 13.09 -13.78 -7.67
C GLN A 294 14.29 -13.68 -6.71
N VAL A 295 15.42 -14.29 -7.06
CA VAL A 295 16.65 -14.22 -6.26
C VAL A 295 17.17 -12.78 -6.15
N TRP A 296 17.14 -12.02 -7.23
CA TRP A 296 17.54 -10.61 -7.22
C TRP A 296 16.63 -9.75 -6.35
N PHE A 297 15.31 -9.92 -6.49
CA PHE A 297 14.33 -9.22 -5.67
C PHE A 297 14.52 -9.55 -4.18
N ALA A 298 14.62 -10.84 -3.84
CA ALA A 298 14.82 -11.28 -2.47
C ALA A 298 16.13 -10.76 -1.87
N LYS A 299 17.24 -10.86 -2.61
CA LYS A 299 18.54 -10.34 -2.15
C LYS A 299 18.48 -8.85 -1.86
N LYS A 300 17.79 -8.08 -2.69
CA LYS A 300 17.70 -6.63 -2.58
C LYS A 300 16.76 -6.16 -1.47
N PHE A 301 15.57 -6.75 -1.38
CA PHE A 301 14.50 -6.22 -0.53
C PHE A 301 14.18 -7.09 0.69
N LEU A 302 14.45 -8.39 0.65
CA LEU A 302 13.98 -9.37 1.65
C LEU A 302 15.12 -10.11 2.37
N SER A 303 16.37 -9.69 2.19
CA SER A 303 17.53 -10.40 2.73
C SER A 303 17.65 -10.26 4.25
N SER A 304 17.30 -9.09 4.80
CA SER A 304 17.28 -8.85 6.25
C SER A 304 16.14 -9.61 6.95
N PRO A 305 16.39 -10.31 8.08
CA PRO A 305 15.36 -11.03 8.85
C PRO A 305 14.18 -10.16 9.30
N ASP A 306 14.41 -8.86 9.48
CA ASP A 306 13.38 -7.92 9.95
C ASP A 306 12.45 -7.46 8.82
N ARG A 307 12.95 -7.47 7.58
CA ARG A 307 12.18 -7.12 6.38
C ARG A 307 11.23 -8.22 5.94
N GLU A 308 11.16 -9.34 6.66
CA GLU A 308 10.22 -10.42 6.37
C GLU A 308 8.76 -9.96 6.48
N THR A 309 8.46 -8.99 7.36
CA THR A 309 7.10 -8.44 7.52
C THR A 309 6.62 -7.70 6.26
N LEU A 310 7.53 -7.25 5.39
CA LEU A 310 7.21 -6.63 4.09
C LEU A 310 6.52 -7.61 3.13
N LEU A 311 6.69 -8.92 3.31
CA LEU A 311 6.03 -9.94 2.48
C LEU A 311 4.50 -9.79 2.49
N VAL A 312 3.93 -9.42 3.64
CA VAL A 312 2.49 -9.19 3.79
C VAL A 312 2.05 -8.00 2.93
N ASP A 313 2.79 -6.89 3.00
CA ASP A 313 2.51 -5.67 2.25
C ASP A 313 2.63 -5.92 0.72
N ILE A 314 3.63 -6.70 0.30
CA ILE A 314 3.82 -7.10 -1.10
C ILE A 314 2.65 -7.96 -1.59
N VAL A 315 2.20 -8.94 -0.80
CA VAL A 315 1.06 -9.78 -1.18
C VAL A 315 -0.22 -8.95 -1.30
N ARG A 316 -0.50 -8.05 -0.35
CA ARG A 316 -1.65 -7.12 -0.44
C ARG A 316 -1.57 -6.26 -1.71
N PHE A 317 -0.39 -5.72 -2.03
CA PHE A 317 -0.17 -4.95 -3.24
C PHE A 317 -0.39 -5.76 -4.53
N ILE A 318 0.10 -7.00 -4.60
CA ILE A 318 -0.11 -7.87 -5.77
C ILE A 318 -1.60 -8.19 -5.95
N CYS A 319 -2.31 -8.52 -4.86
CA CYS A 319 -3.74 -8.84 -4.94
C CYS A 319 -4.56 -7.62 -5.36
N CYS A 320 -4.28 -6.43 -4.82
CA CYS A 320 -5.18 -5.29 -4.90
C CYS A 320 -4.81 -4.25 -5.97
N THR A 321 -3.56 -4.23 -6.44
CA THR A 321 -3.03 -3.18 -7.34
C THR A 321 -2.46 -3.74 -8.64
N CYS A 322 -1.85 -4.93 -8.62
CA CYS A 322 -1.36 -5.58 -9.83
C CYS A 322 -2.49 -6.33 -10.53
N ARG A 323 -3.23 -5.64 -11.41
CA ARG A 323 -4.22 -6.27 -12.29
C ARG A 323 -3.55 -6.68 -13.60
N SER A 324 -3.85 -7.89 -14.08
CA SER A 324 -3.57 -8.25 -15.46
C SER A 324 -4.56 -7.48 -16.34
N SER A 325 -4.08 -6.58 -17.20
CA SER A 325 -4.97 -5.93 -18.16
C SER A 325 -5.47 -6.98 -19.17
N SER A 326 -6.71 -6.86 -19.63
CA SER A 326 -7.28 -7.72 -20.68
C SER A 326 -6.58 -7.57 -22.04
N GLU A 327 -5.71 -6.59 -22.20
CA GLU A 327 -4.89 -6.39 -23.41
C GLU A 327 -3.55 -7.15 -23.33
N ASP A 328 -3.03 -7.42 -22.12
CA ASP A 328 -1.82 -8.20 -21.89
C ASP A 328 -2.04 -9.73 -21.95
N SER A 329 -3.30 -10.20 -21.96
CA SER A 329 -3.65 -11.62 -22.05
C SER A 329 -3.26 -12.31 -23.37
N HIS A 330 -2.78 -11.55 -24.37
CA HIS A 330 -2.20 -12.09 -25.60
C HIS A 330 -0.72 -12.50 -25.46
N VAL A 331 -0.04 -12.14 -24.38
CA VAL A 331 1.30 -12.67 -24.09
C VAL A 331 1.14 -13.97 -23.32
N ALA A 332 0.84 -15.04 -24.07
CA ALA A 332 0.89 -16.40 -23.54
C ALA A 332 2.24 -16.60 -22.82
N ASP A 333 2.19 -17.15 -21.59
CA ASP A 333 3.33 -17.58 -20.78
C ASP A 333 3.98 -16.55 -19.83
N VAL A 334 3.35 -15.40 -19.51
CA VAL A 334 3.86 -14.52 -18.42
C VAL A 334 3.59 -15.13 -17.04
N MET A 335 4.47 -14.88 -16.08
CA MET A 335 4.36 -15.37 -14.71
C MET A 335 3.07 -14.85 -14.03
N PRO A 336 2.14 -15.74 -13.63
CA PRO A 336 0.87 -15.33 -13.05
C PRO A 336 1.04 -14.88 -11.60
N ARG A 337 0.10 -14.04 -11.12
CA ARG A 337 0.10 -13.46 -9.76
C ARG A 337 0.18 -14.52 -8.67
N TRP A 338 -0.58 -15.62 -8.83
CA TRP A 338 -0.59 -16.73 -7.89
C TRP A 338 0.79 -17.39 -7.75
N ALA A 339 1.58 -17.48 -8.84
CA ALA A 339 2.91 -18.07 -8.79
C ALA A 339 3.90 -17.16 -8.03
N VAL A 340 3.75 -15.84 -8.14
CA VAL A 340 4.57 -14.88 -7.36
C VAL A 340 4.21 -15.01 -5.89
N ILE A 341 2.93 -15.05 -5.54
CA ILE A 341 2.46 -15.21 -4.16
C ILE A 341 2.92 -16.55 -3.57
N GLY A 342 2.87 -17.65 -4.34
CA GLY A 342 3.41 -18.94 -3.91
C GLY A 342 4.90 -18.87 -3.56
N TRP A 343 5.70 -18.18 -4.37
CA TRP A 343 7.12 -17.94 -4.05
C TRP A 343 7.31 -17.09 -2.79
N LEU A 344 6.52 -16.02 -2.61
CA LEU A 344 6.58 -15.16 -1.41
C LEU A 344 6.18 -15.93 -0.15
N LEU A 345 5.15 -16.77 -0.22
CA LEU A 345 4.74 -17.66 0.87
C LEU A 345 5.87 -18.62 1.27
N MET A 346 6.55 -19.21 0.28
CA MET A 346 7.70 -20.09 0.51
C MET A 346 8.96 -19.35 0.98
N SER A 347 8.97 -18.02 0.89
CA SER A 347 10.08 -17.18 1.36
C SER A 347 9.95 -16.80 2.83
N CYS A 348 8.81 -17.09 3.47
CA CYS A 348 8.62 -16.88 4.91
C CYS A 348 9.49 -17.85 5.72
N ARG A 349 10.17 -17.32 6.74
CA ARG A 349 11.01 -18.03 7.70
C ARG A 349 10.31 -18.17 9.05
N LYS A 350 9.48 -17.20 9.44
CA LYS A 350 8.77 -17.17 10.73
C LYS A 350 7.30 -17.57 10.53
N GLY A 351 6.80 -18.48 11.39
CA GLY A 351 5.41 -18.92 11.35
C GLY A 351 4.40 -17.78 11.50
N CYS A 352 4.68 -16.80 12.36
CA CYS A 352 3.80 -15.62 12.53
C CYS A 352 3.71 -14.76 11.26
N VAL A 353 4.81 -14.59 10.51
CA VAL A 353 4.80 -13.85 9.25
C VAL A 353 4.04 -14.62 8.19
N GLN A 354 4.24 -15.94 8.13
CA GLN A 354 3.49 -16.80 7.22
C GLN A 354 1.98 -16.74 7.50
N ALA A 355 1.56 -16.75 8.77
CA ALA A 355 0.16 -16.59 9.17
C ALA A 355 -0.40 -15.23 8.74
N ASN A 356 0.32 -14.13 8.99
CA ASN A 356 -0.10 -12.79 8.58
C ASN A 356 -0.16 -12.64 7.05
N LEU A 357 0.72 -13.32 6.31
CA LEU A 357 0.69 -13.36 4.85
C LEU A 357 -0.56 -14.09 4.35
N LYS A 358 -0.90 -15.25 4.92
CA LYS A 358 -2.14 -15.98 4.58
C LYS A 358 -3.38 -15.15 4.91
N LEU A 359 -3.38 -14.45 6.06
CA LEU A 359 -4.46 -13.52 6.40
C LEU A 359 -4.55 -12.40 5.35
N GLY A 360 -3.44 -11.78 4.96
CA GLY A 360 -3.44 -10.77 3.91
C GLY A 360 -3.92 -11.29 2.55
N LEU A 361 -3.64 -12.55 2.22
CA LEU A 361 -4.11 -13.21 0.99
C LEU A 361 -5.63 -13.46 1.01
N PHE A 362 -6.18 -13.85 2.15
CA PHE A 362 -7.62 -14.13 2.32
C PHE A 362 -8.44 -12.94 2.83
N TYR A 363 -7.83 -11.80 3.12
CA TYR A 363 -8.52 -10.69 3.79
C TYR A 363 -9.73 -10.19 3.00
N ASP A 364 -9.60 -10.07 1.68
CA ASP A 364 -10.71 -9.68 0.81
C ASP A 364 -11.75 -10.78 0.61
N TRP A 365 -11.42 -12.05 0.90
CA TRP A 365 -12.40 -13.14 0.88
C TRP A 365 -13.40 -13.04 2.03
N LEU A 366 -12.92 -12.67 3.23
CA LEU A 366 -13.75 -12.64 4.44
C LEU A 366 -14.92 -11.66 4.29
N PHE A 367 -14.70 -10.54 3.60
CA PHE A 367 -15.68 -9.47 3.45
C PHE A 367 -15.86 -9.13 1.97
N PHE A 368 -16.00 -10.18 1.15
CA PHE A 368 -16.23 -10.03 -0.27
C PHE A 368 -17.69 -9.64 -0.54
N ASP A 369 -17.88 -8.43 -1.07
CA ASP A 369 -19.17 -7.89 -1.51
C ASP A 369 -19.00 -7.13 -2.84
N GLU A 370 -17.92 -7.41 -3.55
CA GLU A 370 -17.49 -6.66 -4.74
C GLU A 370 -17.61 -7.48 -6.01
N ASP A 371 -17.69 -6.79 -7.15
CA ASP A 371 -17.52 -7.42 -8.45
C ASP A 371 -16.04 -7.65 -8.83
N ASP A 372 -15.07 -7.10 -8.09
CA ASP A 372 -13.65 -7.22 -8.43
C ASP A 372 -13.07 -8.57 -7.97
N VAL A 373 -13.33 -9.63 -8.74
CA VAL A 373 -12.76 -10.97 -8.47
C VAL A 373 -11.23 -11.00 -8.50
N MET A 374 -10.57 -9.97 -9.04
CA MET A 374 -9.12 -9.95 -9.19
C MET A 374 -8.40 -9.86 -7.84
N CYS A 375 -9.05 -9.38 -6.77
CA CYS A 375 -8.44 -9.34 -5.44
C CYS A 375 -8.45 -10.70 -4.73
N VAL A 376 -9.39 -11.58 -5.08
CA VAL A 376 -9.57 -12.90 -4.45
C VAL A 376 -9.01 -14.06 -5.30
N GLU A 377 -8.98 -13.90 -6.63
CA GLU A 377 -8.46 -14.88 -7.59
C GLU A 377 -7.09 -15.49 -7.23
N PRO A 378 -6.07 -14.70 -6.82
CA PRO A 378 -4.73 -15.27 -6.67
C PRO A 378 -4.65 -16.38 -5.62
N ALA A 379 -5.49 -16.32 -4.58
CA ALA A 379 -5.52 -17.33 -3.52
C ALA A 379 -6.03 -18.68 -4.02
N ILE A 380 -7.15 -18.69 -4.75
CA ILE A 380 -7.75 -19.92 -5.27
C ILE A 380 -6.92 -20.55 -6.38
N LEU A 381 -6.35 -19.72 -7.27
CA LEU A 381 -5.46 -20.21 -8.31
C LEU A 381 -4.17 -20.75 -7.73
N LEU A 382 -3.63 -20.16 -6.66
CA LEU A 382 -2.48 -20.73 -5.97
C LEU A 382 -2.82 -22.12 -5.40
N MET A 383 -3.97 -22.27 -4.74
CA MET A 383 -4.41 -23.56 -4.20
C MET A 383 -4.58 -24.62 -5.30
N ILE A 384 -5.28 -24.31 -6.38
CA ILE A 384 -5.56 -25.28 -7.46
C ILE A 384 -4.28 -25.65 -8.22
N ASN A 385 -3.47 -24.66 -8.61
CA ASN A 385 -2.25 -24.91 -9.40
C ASN A 385 -1.12 -25.53 -8.57
N SER A 386 -1.22 -25.53 -7.24
CA SER A 386 -0.23 -26.21 -6.37
C SER A 386 -0.49 -27.70 -6.22
N ILE A 387 -1.71 -28.21 -6.45
CA ILE A 387 -2.09 -29.62 -6.23
C ILE A 387 -1.11 -30.62 -6.86
N PRO A 388 -0.66 -30.46 -8.13
CA PRO A 388 0.17 -31.49 -8.77
C PRO A 388 1.58 -31.64 -8.19
N LYS A 389 2.14 -30.61 -7.53
CA LYS A 389 3.56 -30.58 -7.12
C LYS A 389 3.83 -30.07 -5.71
N TYR A 390 2.91 -29.29 -5.15
CA TYR A 390 3.06 -28.55 -3.90
C TYR A 390 1.76 -28.65 -3.07
N SER A 391 1.22 -29.86 -2.92
CA SER A 391 -0.06 -30.10 -2.21
C SER A 391 -0.07 -29.56 -0.77
N ASP A 392 1.08 -29.47 -0.12
CA ASP A 392 1.22 -28.84 1.22
C ASP A 392 0.77 -27.38 1.22
N ILE A 393 1.04 -26.63 0.14
CA ILE A 393 0.57 -25.24 -0.01
C ILE A 393 -0.96 -25.22 -0.05
N THR A 394 -1.57 -26.10 -0.84
CA THR A 394 -3.03 -26.22 -0.96
C THR A 394 -3.67 -26.54 0.39
N ASN A 395 -3.18 -27.58 1.08
CA ASN A 395 -3.70 -28.00 2.39
C ASN A 395 -3.58 -26.88 3.42
N THR A 396 -2.41 -26.26 3.50
CA THR A 396 -2.15 -25.20 4.49
C THR A 396 -3.01 -23.94 4.23
N LEU A 397 -3.24 -23.58 2.98
CA LEU A 397 -4.08 -22.41 2.64
C LEU A 397 -5.56 -22.70 2.88
N LEU A 398 -6.04 -23.88 2.51
CA LEU A 398 -7.43 -24.27 2.74
C LEU A 398 -7.74 -24.40 4.23
N GLU A 399 -6.85 -25.05 4.99
CA GLU A 399 -6.94 -25.11 6.45
C GLU A 399 -7.01 -23.70 7.07
N PHE A 400 -6.12 -22.80 6.66
CA PHE A 400 -6.10 -21.44 7.18
C PHE A 400 -7.39 -20.67 6.87
N LEU A 401 -7.93 -20.78 5.64
CA LEU A 401 -9.20 -20.15 5.27
C LEU A 401 -10.34 -20.67 6.16
N LEU A 402 -10.42 -21.98 6.39
CA LEU A 402 -11.45 -22.58 7.24
C LEU A 402 -11.31 -22.10 8.70
N ILE A 403 -10.09 -22.00 9.22
CA ILE A 403 -9.82 -21.44 10.55
C ILE A 403 -10.29 -19.98 10.63
N LEU A 404 -10.03 -19.16 9.61
CA LEU A 404 -10.47 -17.75 9.58
C LEU A 404 -11.99 -17.62 9.64
N ILE A 405 -12.73 -18.47 8.91
CA ILE A 405 -14.19 -18.46 8.90
C ILE A 405 -14.76 -18.64 10.31
N ASP A 406 -14.16 -19.52 11.09
CA ASP A 406 -14.64 -19.81 12.43
C ASP A 406 -14.14 -18.84 13.51
N ASN A 407 -12.98 -18.21 13.31
CA ASN A 407 -12.25 -17.56 14.40
C ASN A 407 -11.84 -16.10 14.16
N TYR A 408 -11.92 -15.56 12.94
CA TYR A 408 -11.44 -14.18 12.69
C TYR A 408 -12.28 -13.14 13.45
N ASP A 409 -13.61 -13.24 13.34
CA ASP A 409 -14.54 -12.41 14.09
C ASP A 409 -15.81 -13.19 14.42
N VAL A 410 -15.83 -13.79 15.61
CA VAL A 410 -16.87 -14.75 16.04
C VAL A 410 -18.27 -14.12 16.07
N GLU A 411 -18.37 -12.85 16.47
CA GLU A 411 -19.67 -12.15 16.53
C GLU A 411 -20.24 -11.84 15.15
N ARG A 412 -19.38 -11.77 14.13
CA ARG A 412 -19.74 -11.45 12.73
C ARG A 412 -19.46 -12.62 11.79
N LYS A 413 -19.48 -13.85 12.32
CA LYS A 413 -19.22 -15.08 11.57
C LYS A 413 -20.10 -15.24 10.33
N ASP A 414 -21.38 -14.89 10.41
CA ASP A 414 -22.31 -14.98 9.28
C ASP A 414 -21.89 -14.06 8.11
N MET A 415 -21.36 -12.88 8.42
CA MET A 415 -20.81 -11.96 7.42
C MET A 415 -19.59 -12.58 6.72
N ILE A 416 -18.73 -13.25 7.49
CA ILE A 416 -17.52 -13.91 6.96
C ILE A 416 -17.90 -15.09 6.06
N ILE A 417 -18.82 -15.95 6.51
CA ILE A 417 -19.34 -17.06 5.70
C ILE A 417 -19.92 -16.51 4.40
N LYS A 418 -20.79 -15.49 4.48
CA LYS A 418 -21.37 -14.85 3.29
C LYS A 418 -20.29 -14.32 2.34
N GLY A 419 -19.26 -13.64 2.85
CA GLY A 419 -18.15 -13.13 2.06
C GLY A 419 -17.42 -14.25 1.30
N VAL A 420 -17.00 -15.31 2.01
CA VAL A 420 -16.29 -16.43 1.39
C VAL A 420 -17.14 -17.13 0.33
N LEU A 421 -18.42 -17.38 0.61
CA LEU A 421 -19.34 -18.00 -0.35
C LEU A 421 -19.57 -17.10 -1.58
N SER A 422 -19.66 -15.78 -1.38
CA SER A 422 -19.82 -14.80 -2.46
C SER A 422 -18.57 -14.73 -3.34
N ALA A 423 -17.37 -14.80 -2.74
CA ALA A 423 -16.11 -14.86 -3.47
C ALA A 423 -16.04 -16.13 -4.35
N ILE A 424 -16.36 -17.30 -3.78
CA ILE A 424 -16.41 -18.58 -4.52
C ILE A 424 -17.39 -18.50 -5.68
N HIS A 425 -18.60 -17.99 -5.44
CA HIS A 425 -19.60 -17.80 -6.48
C HIS A 425 -19.08 -16.90 -7.60
N ALA A 426 -18.51 -15.75 -7.24
CA ALA A 426 -18.01 -14.78 -8.20
C ALA A 426 -16.89 -15.39 -9.07
N LEU A 427 -15.95 -16.11 -8.46
CA LEU A 427 -14.85 -16.80 -9.15
C LEU A 427 -15.35 -17.84 -10.18
N ILE A 428 -16.39 -18.61 -9.84
CA ILE A 428 -17.00 -19.58 -10.76
C ILE A 428 -17.77 -18.85 -11.87
N SER A 429 -18.62 -17.90 -11.50
CA SER A 429 -19.49 -17.18 -12.45
C SER A 429 -18.71 -16.38 -13.49
N LYS A 430 -17.54 -15.84 -13.12
CA LYS A 430 -16.64 -15.10 -14.02
C LYS A 430 -15.62 -16.00 -14.73
N GLY A 431 -15.74 -17.32 -14.56
CA GLY A 431 -14.92 -18.30 -15.28
C GLY A 431 -13.44 -18.36 -14.86
N VAL A 432 -13.07 -17.75 -13.72
CA VAL A 432 -11.71 -17.84 -13.16
C VAL A 432 -11.38 -19.30 -12.83
N ILE A 433 -12.37 -20.02 -12.28
CA ILE A 433 -12.33 -21.47 -12.09
C ILE A 433 -13.61 -22.09 -12.64
N LYS A 434 -13.55 -23.34 -13.10
CA LYS A 434 -14.74 -24.06 -13.60
C LYS A 434 -15.62 -24.59 -12.47
N SER A 435 -14.99 -25.20 -11.46
CA SER A 435 -15.64 -25.73 -10.26
C SER A 435 -14.62 -25.88 -9.13
N LEU A 436 -15.11 -26.17 -7.92
CA LEU A 436 -14.27 -26.54 -6.78
C LEU A 436 -13.97 -28.04 -6.71
N ASP A 437 -14.36 -28.83 -7.72
CA ASP A 437 -14.19 -30.30 -7.70
C ASP A 437 -12.74 -30.71 -7.55
N VAL A 438 -11.84 -29.92 -8.13
CA VAL A 438 -10.38 -30.12 -8.03
C VAL A 438 -9.89 -30.03 -6.58
N LEU A 439 -10.61 -29.36 -5.69
CA LEU A 439 -10.30 -29.33 -4.24
C LEU A 439 -11.12 -30.36 -3.45
N THR A 440 -12.41 -30.53 -3.76
CA THR A 440 -13.30 -31.42 -3.01
C THR A 440 -13.11 -32.91 -3.31
N HIS A 441 -12.60 -33.26 -4.49
CA HIS A 441 -12.39 -34.67 -4.90
C HIS A 441 -10.93 -35.07 -5.00
N SER A 442 -9.99 -34.17 -4.71
CA SER A 442 -8.56 -34.49 -4.79
C SER A 442 -8.07 -35.28 -3.58
N ASP A 443 -7.46 -36.45 -3.83
CA ASP A 443 -6.96 -37.32 -2.77
C ASP A 443 -5.70 -36.81 -2.07
N VAL A 444 -5.03 -35.80 -2.66
CA VAL A 444 -3.89 -35.12 -2.01
C VAL A 444 -4.34 -34.01 -1.05
N VAL A 445 -5.63 -33.66 -1.06
CA VAL A 445 -6.24 -32.75 -0.07
C VAL A 445 -6.75 -33.58 1.10
N SER A 446 -6.40 -33.16 2.32
CA SER A 446 -6.79 -33.84 3.55
C SER A 446 -8.29 -34.13 3.57
N PRO A 447 -8.72 -35.37 3.89
CA PRO A 447 -10.14 -35.75 3.95
C PRO A 447 -10.97 -34.83 4.85
N LEU A 448 -10.42 -34.39 5.99
CA LEU A 448 -11.09 -33.48 6.91
C LEU A 448 -11.36 -32.12 6.25
N LEU A 449 -10.38 -31.58 5.52
CA LEU A 449 -10.52 -30.30 4.83
C LEU A 449 -11.54 -30.40 3.68
N ARG A 450 -11.57 -31.53 2.97
CA ARG A 450 -12.59 -31.82 1.95
C ARG A 450 -14.00 -31.85 2.55
N GLU A 451 -14.16 -32.52 3.70
CA GLU A 451 -15.45 -32.58 4.41
C GLU A 451 -15.90 -31.19 4.89
N MET A 452 -15.00 -30.42 5.49
CA MET A 452 -15.30 -29.06 5.95
C MET A 452 -15.67 -28.12 4.79
N LEU A 453 -14.94 -28.20 3.67
CA LEU A 453 -15.26 -27.45 2.46
C LEU A 453 -16.63 -27.87 1.89
N GLY A 454 -16.92 -29.18 1.84
CA GLY A 454 -18.23 -29.69 1.41
C GLY A 454 -19.38 -29.17 2.28
N LYS A 455 -19.20 -29.16 3.61
CA LYS A 455 -20.16 -28.57 4.55
C LYS A 455 -20.36 -27.06 4.31
N LEU A 456 -19.29 -26.32 4.05
CA LEU A 456 -19.37 -24.90 3.73
C LEU A 456 -20.20 -24.66 2.44
N LEU A 457 -19.97 -25.48 1.41
CA LEU A 457 -20.66 -25.32 0.12
C LEU A 457 -22.13 -25.71 0.16
N SER A 458 -22.56 -26.65 1.01
CA SER A 458 -23.98 -26.99 1.15
C SER A 458 -24.83 -25.82 1.70
N PHE A 459 -24.20 -24.87 2.42
CA PHE A 459 -24.87 -23.60 2.79
C PHE A 459 -25.19 -22.72 1.56
N MET A 460 -24.39 -22.76 0.49
CA MET A 460 -24.71 -22.04 -0.75
C MET A 460 -25.96 -22.60 -1.42
N GLU A 461 -26.06 -23.93 -1.50
CA GLU A 461 -27.17 -24.62 -2.19
C GLU A 461 -28.50 -24.43 -1.46
N THR A 462 -28.48 -24.47 -0.13
CA THR A 462 -29.66 -24.21 0.71
C THR A 462 -30.10 -22.75 0.68
N THR A 463 -29.18 -21.79 0.55
CA THR A 463 -29.51 -20.36 0.40
C THR A 463 -30.13 -20.06 -0.98
N ARG A 464 -29.56 -20.62 -2.06
CA ARG A 464 -30.16 -20.54 -3.41
C ARG A 464 -31.57 -21.11 -3.48
N SER A 465 -31.82 -22.23 -2.80
CA SER A 465 -33.14 -22.87 -2.76
C SER A 465 -34.21 -21.99 -2.09
N LYS A 466 -33.83 -21.14 -1.13
CA LYS A 466 -34.75 -20.20 -0.44
C LYS A 466 -35.03 -18.94 -1.25
N GLU A 467 -34.05 -18.41 -1.99
CA GLU A 467 -34.23 -17.26 -2.88
C GLU A 467 -35.10 -17.61 -4.10
N VAL A 468 -34.94 -18.81 -4.67
CA VAL A 468 -35.79 -19.28 -5.78
C VAL A 468 -37.23 -19.51 -5.31
N GLN A 469 -37.46 -19.95 -4.08
CA GLN A 469 -38.82 -20.13 -3.53
C GLN A 469 -39.55 -18.83 -3.24
N THR A 470 -38.85 -17.74 -2.91
CA THR A 470 -39.47 -16.42 -2.64
C THR A 470 -39.92 -15.70 -3.91
N VAL A 471 -39.34 -16.03 -5.08
CA VAL A 471 -39.74 -15.48 -6.39
C VAL A 471 -40.99 -16.19 -6.97
N VAL A 472 -41.39 -17.36 -6.43
CA VAL A 472 -42.44 -18.22 -7.02
C VAL A 472 -43.79 -18.16 -6.28
N LEU A 473 -44.00 -17.21 -5.35
CA LEU A 473 -45.34 -16.98 -4.78
C LEU A 473 -46.23 -16.26 -5.83
N PRO A 474 -47.35 -16.86 -6.30
CA PRO A 474 -48.20 -16.21 -7.28
C PRO A 474 -48.93 -15.03 -6.65
N GLN A 475 -48.82 -13.86 -7.28
CA GLN A 475 -49.72 -12.73 -7.03
C GLN A 475 -51.14 -13.18 -7.37
N ASN A 476 -51.95 -13.50 -6.35
CA ASN A 476 -53.39 -13.66 -6.51
C ASN A 476 -54.00 -12.28 -6.82
N THR A 477 -54.11 -11.96 -8.10
CA THR A 477 -54.89 -10.83 -8.60
C THR A 477 -56.38 -11.20 -8.54
N THR A 478 -57.11 -10.51 -7.66
CA THR A 478 -58.57 -10.45 -7.72
C THR A 478 -58.98 -9.54 -8.89
N PRO A 479 -60.00 -9.90 -9.70
CA PRO A 479 -60.45 -9.05 -10.80
C PRO A 479 -61.34 -7.92 -10.28
N PRO A 480 -61.35 -6.74 -10.92
CA PRO A 480 -62.18 -5.62 -10.50
C PRO A 480 -63.64 -5.89 -10.87
N VAL A 481 -64.54 -5.68 -9.91
CA VAL A 481 -65.98 -5.60 -10.14
C VAL A 481 -66.29 -4.16 -10.57
N ILE A 482 -67.09 -4.05 -11.64
CA ILE A 482 -67.64 -2.83 -12.24
C ILE A 482 -68.52 -2.07 -11.25
#